data_AF-X0YMD1-F1
#
_entry.id   AF-X0YMD1-F1
#
_cell.length_a   1.000
_cell.length_b   1.000
_cell.length_c   1.000
_cell.angle_alpha   90.00
_cell.angle_beta   90.00
_cell.angle_gamma   90.00
#
_symmetry.space_group_name_H-M   'P 1'
#
loop_
_entity.id
_entity.type
_entity.pdbx_description
1 polymer ?
#
loop_
_entity_poly.entity_id
_entity_poly.type
_entity_poly.pdbx_seq_one_letter_code
_entity_poly.pdbx_strand_id
1 'polypeptide(L)'
;IIGYIARKTGYHVAAILIGVILGPLLENFFLRALRISQGDLFTLFSSNIGNVLWVLLLASIFASPVKSWLIGTKKTTQDQA
;
A
#
# COMPACT_ATOMS: atom_id res chain seq x y z
N ILE A 1 -25.78 -13.70 -11.78
CA ILE A 1 -26.36 -13.37 -10.46
C ILE A 1 -25.41 -12.45 -9.65
N ILE A 2 -24.16 -12.83 -9.40
CA ILE A 2 -23.19 -12.01 -8.62
C ILE A 2 -22.97 -10.59 -9.22
N GLY A 3 -22.81 -10.47 -10.54
CA GLY A 3 -22.67 -9.16 -11.20
C GLY A 3 -23.92 -8.26 -11.13
N TYR A 4 -25.12 -8.85 -10.98
CA TYR A 4 -26.36 -8.09 -10.79
C TYR A 4 -26.48 -7.59 -9.34
N ILE A 5 -26.02 -8.37 -8.35
CA ILE A 5 -25.95 -7.98 -6.94
C ILE A 5 -24.93 -6.85 -6.74
N ALA A 6 -23.74 -6.95 -7.35
CA ALA A 6 -22.69 -5.93 -7.24
C ALA A 6 -23.11 -4.55 -7.77
N ARG A 7 -23.91 -4.52 -8.85
CA ARG A 7 -24.44 -3.27 -9.39
C ARG A 7 -25.53 -2.65 -8.50
N LYS A 8 -26.27 -3.48 -7.74
CA LYS A 8 -27.34 -3.05 -6.84
C LYS A 8 -26.81 -2.52 -5.49
N THR A 9 -25.61 -2.91 -5.07
CA THR A 9 -24.92 -2.40 -3.86
C THR A 9 -24.06 -1.15 -4.13
N GLY A 10 -24.08 -0.60 -5.34
CA GLY A 10 -23.26 0.57 -5.69
C GLY A 10 -21.75 0.27 -5.76
N TYR A 11 -21.35 -1.00 -5.69
CA TYR A 11 -19.95 -1.38 -5.81
C TYR A 11 -19.52 -1.26 -7.27
N HIS A 12 -18.46 -0.48 -7.48
CA HIS A 12 -17.91 -0.25 -8.80
C HIS A 12 -17.43 -1.60 -9.37
N VAL A 13 -18.08 -2.08 -10.44
CA VAL A 13 -17.82 -3.40 -11.04
C VAL A 13 -16.33 -3.57 -11.41
N ALA A 14 -15.65 -2.47 -11.75
CA ALA A 14 -14.21 -2.45 -12.00
C ALA A 14 -13.38 -2.91 -10.78
N ALA A 15 -13.74 -2.55 -9.55
CA ALA A 15 -12.98 -2.94 -8.36
C ALA A 15 -13.00 -4.47 -8.15
N ILE A 16 -14.16 -5.09 -8.38
CA ILE A 16 -14.32 -6.55 -8.29
C ILE A 16 -13.51 -7.24 -9.39
N LEU A 17 -13.56 -6.71 -10.62
CA LEU A 17 -12.79 -7.26 -11.75
C LEU A 17 -11.28 -7.18 -11.49
N ILE A 18 -10.81 -6.03 -11.00
CA ILE A 18 -9.40 -5.80 -10.66
C ILE A 18 -8.97 -6.74 -9.54
N GLY A 19 -9.79 -6.97 -8.51
CA GLY A 19 -9.51 -7.95 -7.46
C GLY A 19 -9.37 -9.38 -7.99
N VAL A 20 -10.25 -9.80 -8.91
CA VAL A 20 -10.22 -11.14 -9.52
C VAL A 20 -8.97 -11.33 -10.40
N ILE A 21 -8.53 -10.29 -11.10
CA ILE A 21 -7.31 -10.35 -11.92
C ILE A 21 -6.05 -10.26 -11.07
N LEU A 22 -6.06 -9.40 -10.04
CA LEU A 22 -4.92 -9.22 -9.13
C LEU A 22 -4.72 -10.41 -8.19
N GLY A 23 -5.78 -11.12 -7.80
CA GLY A 23 -5.70 -12.29 -6.93
C GLY A 23 -4.66 -13.33 -7.38
N PRO A 24 -4.78 -13.92 -8.59
CA PRO A 24 -3.81 -14.89 -9.09
C PRO A 24 -2.43 -14.27 -9.32
N LEU A 25 -2.35 -12.98 -9.68
CA LEU A 25 -1.07 -12.30 -9.81
C LEU A 25 -0.35 -12.20 -8.46
N LEU A 26 -1.07 -11.81 -7.41
CA LEU A 26 -0.57 -11.70 -6.04
C LEU A 26 -0.06 -13.05 -5.54
N GLU A 27 -0.81 -14.13 -5.77
CA GLU A 27 -0.38 -15.48 -5.38
C GLU A 27 0.93 -15.87 -6.11
N ASN A 28 1.00 -15.62 -7.42
CA ASN A 28 2.22 -15.89 -8.19
C ASN A 28 3.42 -15.09 -7.70
N PHE A 29 3.25 -13.80 -7.37
CA PHE A 29 4.32 -12.97 -6.84
C PHE A 29 4.72 -13.39 -5.43
N PHE A 30 3.76 -13.75 -4.58
CA PHE A 30 4.00 -14.23 -3.22
C PHE A 30 4.78 -15.54 -3.22
N LEU A 31 4.32 -16.54 -3.99
CA LEU A 31 5.01 -17.83 -4.12
C LEU A 31 6.39 -17.69 -4.76
N ARG A 32 6.54 -16.79 -5.74
CA ARG A 32 7.84 -16.47 -6.34
C ARG A 32 8.78 -15.87 -5.30
N ALA A 33 8.32 -14.91 -4.50
CA ALA A 33 9.12 -14.31 -3.43
C ALA A 33 9.52 -15.35 -2.37
N LEU A 34 8.63 -16.28 -2.01
CA LEU A 34 8.92 -17.37 -1.08
C LEU A 34 9.93 -18.37 -1.63
N ARG A 35 9.82 -18.74 -2.91
CA ARG A 35 10.82 -19.60 -3.56
C ARG A 35 12.20 -18.95 -3.57
N ILE A 36 12.28 -17.66 -3.87
CA ILE A 36 13.54 -16.90 -3.83
C ILE A 36 14.09 -16.84 -2.39
N SER A 37 13.20 -16.76 -1.40
CA SER A 37 13.54 -16.72 0.02
C SER A 37 13.79 -18.10 0.65
N GLN A 38 13.90 -19.17 -0.16
CA GLN A 38 14.13 -20.55 0.28
C GLN A 38 13.08 -21.08 1.29
N GLY A 39 11.84 -20.59 1.20
CA GLY A 39 10.73 -21.03 2.07
C GLY A 39 10.69 -20.38 3.44
N ASP A 40 11.62 -19.46 3.76
CA ASP A 40 11.59 -18.77 5.05
C ASP A 40 10.78 -17.46 4.96
N LEU A 41 9.57 -17.48 5.54
CA LEU A 41 8.68 -16.32 5.66
C LEU A 41 9.33 -15.19 6.47
N PHE A 42 10.24 -15.51 7.40
CA PHE A 42 10.97 -14.48 8.14
C PHE A 42 11.92 -13.70 7.25
N THR A 43 12.28 -14.20 6.06
CA THR A 43 13.04 -13.45 5.07
C THR A 43 12.24 -12.26 4.52
N LEU A 44 10.90 -12.33 4.41
CA LEU A 44 10.12 -11.15 4.00
C LEU A 44 10.19 -10.00 5.02
N PHE A 45 10.39 -10.34 6.30
CA PHE A 45 10.49 -9.39 7.40
C PHE A 45 11.93 -9.02 7.77
N SER A 46 12.89 -9.93 7.58
CA SER A 46 14.28 -9.85 8.04
C SER A 46 15.31 -9.92 6.92
N SER A 47 14.91 -9.99 5.64
CA SER A 47 15.83 -9.79 4.52
C SER A 47 16.21 -8.33 4.41
N ASN A 48 17.39 -8.06 3.86
CA ASN A 48 17.88 -6.72 3.55
C ASN A 48 16.83 -5.88 2.80
N ILE A 49 16.04 -6.50 1.91
CA ILE A 49 14.93 -5.81 1.21
C ILE A 49 13.79 -5.46 2.18
N GLY A 50 13.38 -6.39 3.06
CA GLY A 50 12.30 -6.19 4.02
C GLY A 50 12.62 -5.08 5.01
N ASN A 51 13.85 -5.06 5.55
CA ASN A 51 14.30 -4.00 6.43
C ASN A 51 14.28 -2.62 5.74
N VAL A 52 14.72 -2.54 4.48
CA VAL A 52 14.64 -1.28 3.69
C VAL A 52 13.18 -0.84 3.49
N LEU A 53 12.26 -1.76 3.18
CA LEU A 53 10.83 -1.43 3.07
C LEU A 53 10.23 -0.98 4.40
N TRP A 54 10.61 -1.61 5.52
CA TRP A 54 10.18 -1.19 6.86
C TRP A 54 10.69 0.21 7.22
N VAL A 55 11.97 0.50 6.94
CA VAL A 55 12.54 1.83 7.11
C VAL A 55 11.81 2.85 6.25
N LEU A 56 11.51 2.53 4.99
CA LEU A 56 10.78 3.42 4.09
C LEU A 56 9.32 3.62 4.52
N LEU A 57 8.67 2.58 5.04
CA LEU A 57 7.30 2.64 5.56
C LEU A 57 7.23 3.49 6.82
N LEU A 58 8.13 3.27 7.77
CA LEU A 58 8.26 4.12 8.95
C LEU A 58 8.59 5.55 8.52
N ALA A 59 9.55 5.74 7.60
CA ALA A 59 9.85 7.04 7.06
C ALA A 59 8.62 7.69 6.41
N SER A 60 7.75 6.98 5.70
CA SER A 60 6.53 7.55 5.10
C SER A 60 5.48 7.92 6.15
N ILE A 61 5.23 7.01 7.09
CA ILE A 61 4.28 7.22 8.20
C ILE A 61 4.72 8.39 9.07
N PHE A 62 6.01 8.48 9.38
CA PHE A 62 6.56 9.58 10.17
C PHE A 62 6.80 10.83 9.33
N ALA A 63 7.08 10.74 8.04
CA ALA A 63 7.30 11.91 7.20
C ALA A 63 6.06 12.78 7.06
N SER A 64 4.84 12.25 7.16
CA SER A 64 3.62 13.07 7.17
C SER A 64 3.51 13.98 8.41
N PRO A 65 3.53 13.46 9.66
CA PRO A 65 3.54 14.28 10.87
C PRO A 65 4.85 15.05 11.07
N VAL A 66 6.00 14.48 10.70
CA VAL A 66 7.32 15.14 10.83
C VAL A 66 7.44 16.28 9.82
N LYS A 67 6.99 16.16 8.57
CA LYS A 67 6.93 17.30 7.65
C LYS A 67 5.92 18.33 8.13
N SER A 68 4.76 17.94 8.65
CA SER A 68 3.81 18.89 9.25
C SER A 68 4.40 19.65 10.45
N TRP A 69 5.33 19.03 11.19
CA TRP A 69 5.99 19.64 12.35
C TRP A 69 7.24 20.46 11.96
N LEU A 70 8.00 20.03 10.94
CA LEU A 70 9.17 20.73 10.39
C LEU A 70 8.81 21.86 9.41
N ILE A 71 7.67 21.80 8.71
CA ILE A 71 7.10 22.92 7.93
C ILE A 71 6.30 23.88 8.86
N GLY A 72 6.65 23.91 10.14
CA GLY A 72 6.24 24.92 11.10
C GLY A 72 6.83 26.31 10.86
N THR A 73 7.00 26.79 9.62
CA THR A 73 6.99 28.24 9.35
C THR A 73 6.44 28.59 7.94
N LYS A 74 5.45 29.52 7.94
CA LYS A 74 4.98 30.48 6.89
C LYS A 74 4.13 29.86 5.73
N LYS A 75 2.84 30.19 5.48
CA LYS A 75 2.02 31.37 5.81
C LYS A 75 0.51 31.01 5.85
N THR A 76 -0.10 31.12 7.02
CA THR A 76 -1.50 31.55 7.14
C THR A 76 -1.47 33.09 7.08
N THR A 77 -2.38 33.73 6.35
CA THR A 77 -2.50 35.20 6.12
C THR A 77 -1.77 35.75 4.90
N GLN A 78 -2.33 35.50 3.70
CA GLN A 78 -2.24 36.37 2.52
C GLN A 78 -3.52 36.18 1.67
N ASP A 79 -4.68 36.11 2.33
CA ASP A 79 -6.02 36.12 1.70
C ASP A 79 -6.88 37.29 2.20
N GLN A 80 -6.26 38.36 2.71
CA GLN A 80 -6.96 39.59 3.08
C GLN A 80 -6.15 40.82 2.67
N ALA A 81 -6.34 41.24 1.43
CA ALA A 81 -6.11 42.60 0.93
C ALA A 81 -7.22 42.90 -0.10
#